data_AF-A0A6F8ZND3-F1
#
_entry.id   AF-A0A6F8ZND3-F1
#
_cell.length_a   1.000
_cell.length_b   1.000
_cell.length_c   1.000
_cell.angle_alpha   90.00
_cell.angle_beta   90.00
_cell.angle_gamma   90.00
#
_symmetry.space_group_name_H-M   'P 1'
#
loop_
_entity.id
_entity.type
_entity.pdbx_description
1 polymer ?
#
loop_
_entity_poly.entity_id
_entity_poly.type
_entity_poly.pdbx_seq_one_letter_code
_entity_poly.pdbx_strand_id
1 'polypeptide(L)'
;MNFEIQVSGQGSRTTSLSILRNKVRKHALSKAHTQAVKVAEQQKEAAIENAVETMTESYMKETEAVFRTAYHLAKKNRPFSDHESLIELQELNEFICDLGLMYDTLHELSLLSQELQSRSITLLRAEHLLKRSIRVIQSFKESPGEKYSEALEAKQTGEYRSIALKTNAKLKSINPGQFLQSLVNNLEKRLSFEDETIMDLSILDQSKWPSKPSIRHGEEQVKRLCKRFNLCTDQALNGMRDLLEEPSNDKSHGLGRVIHVMEREGSVFGTLEECDNTHAYTLERAANSLLTKPAAQGKPIFILEVLLVGKIN
;
A
#
# COMPACT_ATOMS: atom_id res chain seq x y z
N MET A 1 38.79 66.80 -45.16
CA MET A 1 38.24 67.53 -44.00
C MET A 1 39.09 67.12 -42.80
N ASN A 2 39.89 68.03 -42.28
CA ASN A 2 40.71 67.78 -41.09
C ASN A 2 39.81 67.88 -39.84
N PHE A 3 39.74 66.80 -39.06
CA PHE A 3 39.10 66.83 -37.74
C PHE A 3 40.18 67.12 -36.70
N GLU A 4 40.11 68.30 -36.10
CA GLU A 4 40.99 68.72 -35.01
C GLU A 4 40.44 68.18 -33.68
N ILE A 5 41.24 67.37 -32.98
CA ILE A 5 40.89 66.84 -31.67
C ILE A 5 41.19 67.91 -30.63
N GLN A 6 40.17 68.65 -30.17
CA GLN A 6 40.32 69.55 -29.03
C GLN A 6 40.41 68.75 -27.72
N VAL A 7 41.51 68.94 -26.99
CA VAL A 7 41.70 68.36 -25.65
C VAL A 7 40.74 69.03 -24.67
N SER A 8 39.83 68.25 -24.07
CA SER A 8 38.90 68.79 -23.06
C SER A 8 39.66 69.12 -21.78
N GLY A 9 39.95 70.40 -21.54
CA GLY A 9 40.64 70.81 -20.30
C GLY A 9 41.04 72.27 -20.15
N GLN A 10 40.70 73.18 -21.07
CA GLN A 10 41.06 74.60 -20.98
C GLN A 10 40.10 75.43 -20.10
N GLY A 11 39.73 74.91 -18.94
CA GLY A 11 38.87 75.60 -17.97
C GLY A 11 39.42 75.49 -16.54
N SER A 12 39.05 76.45 -15.68
CA SER A 12 39.40 76.45 -14.26
C SER A 12 39.17 75.06 -13.62
N ARG A 13 40.08 74.61 -12.75
CA ARG A 13 40.06 73.28 -12.11
C ARG A 13 38.70 72.91 -11.51
N THR A 14 37.99 73.90 -10.97
CA THR A 14 36.64 73.75 -10.41
C THR A 14 35.62 73.34 -11.47
N THR A 15 35.70 73.92 -12.67
CA THR A 15 34.86 73.61 -13.83
C THR A 15 35.15 72.22 -14.39
N SER A 16 36.41 71.81 -14.48
CA SER A 16 36.77 70.45 -14.92
C SER A 16 36.25 69.38 -13.95
N LEU A 17 36.31 69.63 -12.63
CA LEU A 17 35.75 68.74 -11.62
C LEU A 17 34.21 68.68 -11.67
N SER A 18 33.53 69.79 -11.95
CA SER A 18 32.07 69.79 -12.10
C SER A 18 31.61 68.98 -13.32
N ILE A 19 32.33 69.10 -14.44
CA ILE A 19 32.10 68.30 -15.65
C ILE A 19 32.33 66.82 -15.37
N LEU A 20 33.40 66.47 -14.67
CA LEU A 20 33.69 65.08 -14.31
C LEU A 20 32.60 64.48 -13.42
N ARG A 21 32.17 65.19 -12.37
CA ARG A 21 31.06 64.76 -11.51
C ARG A 21 29.78 64.53 -12.30
N ASN A 22 29.49 65.40 -13.27
CA ASN A 22 28.33 65.22 -14.15
C ASN A 22 28.46 64.00 -15.08
N LYS A 23 29.66 63.73 -15.63
CA LYS A 23 29.90 62.53 -16.45
C LYS A 23 29.76 61.25 -15.62
N VAL A 24 30.32 61.21 -14.42
CA VAL A 24 30.20 60.08 -13.49
C VAL A 24 28.74 59.84 -13.12
N ARG A 25 27.99 60.90 -12.79
CA ARG A 25 26.56 60.80 -12.49
C ARG A 25 25.75 60.31 -13.68
N LYS A 26 26.01 60.83 -14.89
CA LYS A 26 25.32 60.37 -16.11
C LYS A 26 25.63 58.91 -16.43
N HIS A 27 26.86 58.46 -16.20
CA HIS A 27 27.24 57.06 -16.35
C HIS A 27 26.52 56.17 -15.33
N ALA A 28 26.51 56.56 -14.05
CA ALA A 28 25.84 55.80 -12.99
C ALA A 28 24.33 55.64 -13.24
N LEU A 29 23.69 56.61 -13.89
CA LEU A 29 22.27 56.56 -14.28
C LEU A 29 22.04 56.00 -15.69
N SER A 30 23.10 55.64 -16.41
CA SER A 30 22.98 55.16 -17.79
C SER A 30 22.41 53.74 -17.83
N LYS A 31 21.61 53.45 -18.86
CA LYS A 31 21.08 52.10 -19.11
C LYS A 31 22.18 51.05 -19.21
N ALA A 32 23.33 51.42 -19.79
CA ALA A 32 24.49 50.54 -19.91
C ALA A 32 25.06 50.14 -18.55
N HIS A 33 25.21 51.10 -17.62
CA HIS A 33 25.66 50.80 -16.26
C HIS A 33 24.64 49.94 -15.50
N THR A 34 23.34 50.29 -15.55
CA THR A 34 22.30 49.49 -14.90
C THR A 34 22.26 48.06 -15.44
N GLN A 35 22.45 47.87 -16.75
CA GLN A 35 22.50 46.54 -17.35
C GLN A 35 23.75 45.78 -16.91
N ALA A 36 24.92 46.43 -16.87
CA ALA A 36 26.16 45.81 -16.42
C ALA A 36 26.11 45.41 -14.94
N VAL A 37 25.50 46.24 -14.08
CA VAL A 37 25.28 45.92 -12.66
C VAL A 37 24.33 44.73 -12.52
N LYS A 38 23.21 44.70 -13.25
CA LYS A 38 22.30 43.54 -13.27
C LYS A 38 23.00 42.26 -13.72
N VAL A 39 23.84 42.32 -14.76
CA VAL A 39 24.60 41.16 -15.22
C VAL A 39 25.62 40.70 -14.15
N ALA A 40 26.26 41.63 -13.45
CA ALA A 40 27.19 41.31 -12.36
C ALA A 40 26.50 40.75 -11.10
N GLU A 41 25.28 41.21 -10.79
CA GLU A 41 24.45 40.68 -9.71
C GLU A 41 23.89 39.29 -10.04
N GLN A 42 23.44 39.08 -11.29
CA GLN A 42 22.99 37.76 -11.77
C GLN A 42 24.10 36.70 -11.75
N GLN A 43 25.38 37.09 -11.88
CA GLN A 43 26.52 36.18 -11.71
C GLN A 43 26.77 35.78 -10.25
N LYS A 44 26.24 36.52 -9.26
CA LYS A 44 26.35 36.19 -7.83
C LYS A 44 25.21 35.32 -7.32
N GLU A 45 24.08 35.29 -8.02
CA GLU A 45 23.04 34.32 -7.71
C GLU A 45 23.51 32.95 -8.16
N ALA A 46 23.54 31.99 -7.23
CA ALA A 46 24.14 30.66 -7.27
C ALA A 46 23.54 29.70 -8.32
N ALA A 47 23.19 30.19 -9.52
CA ALA A 47 22.55 29.42 -10.58
C ALA A 47 23.41 28.24 -11.04
N ILE A 48 24.75 28.39 -11.07
CA ILE A 48 25.66 27.31 -11.44
C ILE A 48 25.79 26.31 -10.29
N GLU A 49 26.00 26.76 -9.05
CA GLU A 49 26.07 25.87 -7.88
C GLU A 49 24.77 25.08 -7.70
N ASN A 50 23.61 25.74 -7.73
CA ASN A 50 22.31 25.08 -7.62
C ASN A 50 22.04 24.11 -8.79
N ALA A 51 22.43 24.47 -10.02
CA ALA A 51 22.29 23.57 -11.17
C ALA A 51 23.20 22.34 -11.06
N VAL A 52 24.44 22.53 -10.61
CA VAL A 52 25.39 21.44 -10.36
C VAL A 52 24.89 20.55 -9.23
N GLU A 53 24.40 21.13 -8.14
CA GLU A 53 23.83 20.39 -7.01
C GLU A 53 22.61 19.56 -7.44
N THR A 54 21.69 20.15 -8.21
CA THR A 54 20.53 19.46 -8.78
C THR A 54 20.94 18.31 -9.69
N MET A 55 21.93 18.51 -10.57
CA MET A 55 22.48 17.44 -11.41
C MET A 55 23.09 16.33 -10.57
N THR A 56 23.91 16.68 -9.56
CA THR A 56 24.55 15.67 -8.70
C THR A 56 23.53 14.87 -7.91
N GLU A 57 22.45 15.50 -7.40
CA GLU A 57 21.37 14.78 -6.73
C GLU A 57 20.66 13.81 -7.68
N SER A 58 20.39 14.20 -8.93
CA SER A 58 19.77 13.33 -9.93
C SER A 58 20.62 12.08 -10.18
N TYR A 59 21.93 12.25 -10.46
CA TYR A 59 22.84 11.13 -10.68
C TYR A 59 22.96 10.22 -9.46
N MET A 60 22.96 10.79 -8.25
CA MET A 60 23.04 10.02 -7.01
C MET A 60 21.77 9.19 -6.79
N LYS A 61 20.58 9.71 -7.14
CA LYS A 61 19.31 8.96 -7.08
C LYS A 61 19.27 7.80 -8.07
N GLU A 62 19.66 8.02 -9.33
CA GLU A 62 19.75 6.96 -10.35
C GLU A 62 20.71 5.84 -9.91
N THR A 63 21.89 6.24 -9.45
CA THR A 63 22.91 5.34 -8.93
C THR A 63 22.37 4.54 -7.74
N GLU A 64 21.65 5.20 -6.82
CA GLU A 64 21.05 4.54 -5.68
C GLU A 64 20.05 3.44 -6.09
N ALA A 65 19.19 3.68 -7.09
CA ALA A 65 18.22 2.70 -7.59
C ALA A 65 18.92 1.44 -8.16
N VAL A 66 19.99 1.65 -8.95
CA VAL A 66 20.82 0.58 -9.51
C VAL A 66 21.45 -0.28 -8.41
N PHE A 67 22.05 0.37 -7.40
CA PHE A 67 22.69 -0.34 -6.29
C PHE A 67 21.69 -1.02 -5.35
N ARG A 68 20.51 -0.42 -5.12
CA ARG A 68 19.42 -1.07 -4.35
C ARG A 68 18.99 -2.39 -5.01
N THR A 69 18.84 -2.39 -6.33
CA THR A 69 18.45 -3.57 -7.09
C THR A 69 19.53 -4.65 -7.07
N ALA A 70 20.80 -4.27 -7.28
CA ALA A 70 21.94 -5.18 -7.17
C ALA A 70 22.07 -5.78 -5.75
N TYR A 71 21.92 -4.93 -4.72
CA TYR A 71 21.91 -5.37 -3.33
C TYR A 71 20.76 -6.34 -3.05
N HIS A 72 19.57 -6.10 -3.59
CA HIS A 72 18.44 -7.02 -3.45
C HIS A 72 18.66 -8.36 -4.11
N LEU A 73 19.23 -8.39 -5.31
CA LEU A 73 19.61 -9.63 -5.99
C LEU A 73 20.59 -10.44 -5.14
N ALA A 74 21.66 -9.79 -4.67
CA ALA A 74 22.65 -10.42 -3.81
C ALA A 74 22.02 -10.94 -2.51
N LYS A 75 21.19 -10.13 -1.85
CA LYS A 75 20.52 -10.49 -0.59
C LYS A 75 19.55 -11.67 -0.74
N LYS A 76 18.93 -11.83 -1.92
CA LYS A 76 17.98 -12.90 -2.23
C LYS A 76 18.62 -14.09 -2.95
N ASN A 77 19.96 -14.12 -3.09
CA ASN A 77 20.69 -15.13 -3.85
C ASN A 77 20.14 -15.35 -5.27
N ARG A 78 19.69 -14.26 -5.92
CA ARG A 78 19.24 -14.27 -7.32
C ARG A 78 20.45 -14.02 -8.24
N PRO A 79 20.48 -14.63 -9.43
CA PRO A 79 21.58 -14.43 -10.37
C PRO A 79 21.65 -12.98 -10.83
N PHE A 80 22.86 -12.44 -10.99
CA PHE A 80 23.05 -11.05 -11.43
C PHE A 80 22.52 -10.80 -12.85
N SER A 81 22.27 -11.86 -13.64
CA SER A 81 21.60 -11.77 -14.94
C SER A 81 20.19 -11.16 -14.88
N ASP A 82 19.52 -11.22 -13.72
CA ASP A 82 18.21 -10.60 -13.49
C ASP A 82 18.32 -9.08 -13.30
N HIS A 83 19.52 -8.51 -13.12
CA HIS A 83 19.72 -7.10 -12.76
C HIS A 83 19.15 -6.15 -13.81
N GLU A 84 19.51 -6.34 -15.07
CA GLU A 84 19.05 -5.47 -16.17
C GLU A 84 17.52 -5.46 -16.27
N SER A 85 16.91 -6.64 -16.31
CA SER A 85 15.45 -6.76 -16.49
C SER A 85 14.65 -6.20 -15.30
N LEU A 86 15.19 -6.26 -14.08
CA LEU A 86 14.58 -5.67 -12.89
C LEU A 86 14.71 -4.14 -12.83
N ILE A 87 15.77 -3.58 -13.42
CA ILE A 87 15.90 -2.12 -13.59
C ILE A 87 14.91 -1.65 -14.64
N GLU A 88 14.82 -2.33 -15.79
CA GLU A 88 13.83 -2.01 -16.83
C GLU A 88 12.40 -2.08 -16.29
N LEU A 89 12.07 -3.08 -15.46
CA LEU A 89 10.75 -3.24 -14.84
C LEU A 89 10.33 -2.06 -13.96
N GLN A 90 11.28 -1.39 -13.30
CA GLN A 90 11.00 -0.22 -12.45
C GLN A 90 10.58 1.01 -13.25
N GLU A 91 10.93 1.04 -14.54
CA GLU A 91 10.54 2.12 -15.43
C GLU A 91 9.18 1.86 -16.09
N LEU A 92 8.56 0.69 -15.92
CA LEU A 92 7.37 0.32 -16.70
C LEU A 92 6.07 0.83 -16.07
N ASN A 93 5.42 1.77 -16.77
CA ASN A 93 4.14 2.38 -16.40
C ASN A 93 3.06 1.37 -15.98
N GLU A 94 2.83 0.35 -16.82
CA GLU A 94 1.78 -0.64 -16.60
C GLU A 94 2.06 -1.50 -15.37
N PHE A 95 3.33 -1.85 -15.15
CA PHE A 95 3.75 -2.68 -14.03
C PHE A 95 3.56 -2.00 -12.68
N ILE A 96 3.87 -0.70 -12.58
CA ILE A 96 3.68 0.07 -11.33
C ILE A 96 2.19 0.17 -10.98
N CYS A 97 1.33 0.38 -11.97
CA CYS A 97 -0.13 0.39 -11.78
C CYS A 97 -0.64 -0.96 -11.27
N ASP A 98 -0.22 -2.06 -11.91
CA ASP A 98 -0.60 -3.41 -11.49
C ASP A 98 -0.11 -3.70 -10.06
N LEU A 99 1.11 -3.28 -9.72
CA LEU A 99 1.68 -3.45 -8.39
C LEU A 99 0.93 -2.64 -7.33
N GLY A 100 0.56 -1.41 -7.61
CA GLY A 100 -0.24 -0.58 -6.70
C GLY A 100 -1.61 -1.22 -6.40
N LEU A 101 -2.30 -1.71 -7.44
CA LEU A 101 -3.56 -2.42 -7.31
C LEU A 101 -3.43 -3.71 -6.48
N MET A 102 -2.39 -4.50 -6.75
CA MET A 102 -2.11 -5.72 -5.99
C MET A 102 -1.75 -5.42 -4.54
N TYR A 103 -1.01 -4.35 -4.28
CA TYR A 103 -0.64 -3.97 -2.92
C TYR A 103 -1.86 -3.64 -2.07
N ASP A 104 -2.73 -2.75 -2.55
CA ASP A 104 -3.90 -2.32 -1.79
C ASP A 104 -4.83 -3.51 -1.47
N THR A 105 -5.01 -4.42 -2.44
CA THR A 105 -5.82 -5.63 -2.24
C THR A 105 -5.17 -6.64 -1.30
N LEU A 106 -3.87 -6.90 -1.43
CA LEU A 106 -3.14 -7.81 -0.54
C LEU A 106 -3.05 -7.26 0.89
N HIS A 107 -2.96 -5.94 1.07
CA HIS A 107 -2.97 -5.32 2.38
C HIS A 107 -4.29 -5.57 3.10
N GLU A 108 -5.43 -5.33 2.45
CA GLU A 108 -6.75 -5.63 3.04
C GLU A 108 -6.91 -7.12 3.38
N LEU A 109 -6.43 -8.02 2.51
CA LEU A 109 -6.44 -9.46 2.77
C LEU A 109 -5.52 -9.85 3.94
N SER A 110 -4.39 -9.18 4.10
CA SER A 110 -3.47 -9.38 5.23
C SER A 110 -4.15 -9.03 6.54
N LEU A 111 -4.80 -7.87 6.61
CA LEU A 111 -5.57 -7.44 7.78
C LEU A 111 -6.69 -8.42 8.12
N LEU A 112 -7.44 -8.87 7.10
CA LEU A 112 -8.47 -9.89 7.30
C LEU A 112 -7.87 -11.19 7.85
N SER A 113 -6.78 -11.68 7.26
CA SER A 113 -6.11 -12.92 7.68
C SER A 113 -5.64 -12.83 9.13
N GLN A 114 -5.04 -11.72 9.53
CA GLN A 114 -4.57 -11.51 10.89
C GLN A 114 -5.72 -11.53 11.91
N GLU A 115 -6.84 -10.88 11.60
CA GLU A 115 -8.03 -10.91 12.46
C GLU A 115 -8.62 -12.32 12.55
N LEU A 116 -8.71 -13.04 11.43
CA LEU A 116 -9.21 -14.42 11.36
C LEU A 116 -8.36 -15.44 12.13
N GLN A 117 -7.08 -15.15 12.33
CA GLN A 117 -6.16 -15.99 13.11
C GLN A 117 -6.24 -15.74 14.62
N SER A 118 -7.07 -14.78 15.06
CA SER A 118 -7.26 -14.53 16.50
C SER A 118 -7.87 -15.74 17.21
N ARG A 119 -7.28 -16.15 18.33
CA ARG A 119 -7.73 -17.29 19.14
C ARG A 119 -9.14 -17.14 19.72
N SER A 120 -9.67 -15.93 19.75
CA SER A 120 -10.99 -15.62 20.32
C SER A 120 -12.01 -15.24 19.25
N ILE A 121 -11.75 -15.53 17.97
CA ILE A 121 -12.68 -15.15 16.91
C ILE A 121 -13.91 -16.06 16.88
N THR A 122 -15.10 -15.45 16.83
CA THR A 122 -16.36 -16.17 16.65
C THR A 122 -16.73 -16.24 15.17
N LEU A 123 -17.55 -17.22 14.80
CA LEU A 123 -18.02 -17.39 13.42
C LEU A 123 -18.76 -16.15 12.88
N LEU A 124 -19.60 -15.55 13.71
CA LEU A 124 -20.31 -14.29 13.39
C LEU A 124 -19.34 -13.13 13.19
N ARG A 125 -18.26 -13.07 13.99
CA ARG A 125 -17.23 -12.04 13.85
C ARG A 125 -16.42 -12.24 12.56
N ALA A 126 -16.06 -13.48 12.25
CA ALA A 126 -15.35 -13.84 11.01
C ALA A 126 -16.17 -13.47 9.77
N GLU A 127 -17.46 -13.78 9.76
CA GLU A 127 -18.39 -13.41 8.69
C GLU A 127 -18.48 -11.88 8.53
N HIS A 128 -18.63 -11.15 9.64
CA HIS A 128 -18.66 -9.69 9.61
C HIS A 128 -17.36 -9.10 9.04
N LEU A 129 -16.20 -9.62 9.45
CA LEU A 129 -14.89 -9.17 8.95
C LEU A 129 -14.73 -9.45 7.46
N LEU A 130 -15.13 -10.63 6.98
CA LEU A 130 -15.14 -10.95 5.56
C LEU A 130 -16.03 -9.98 4.78
N LYS A 131 -17.29 -9.79 5.21
CA LYS A 131 -18.23 -8.85 4.56
C LYS A 131 -17.67 -7.43 4.54
N ARG A 132 -16.99 -7.00 5.61
CA ARG A 132 -16.30 -5.71 5.66
C ARG A 132 -15.20 -5.64 4.60
N SER A 133 -14.30 -6.62 4.55
CA SER A 133 -13.18 -6.64 3.58
C SER A 133 -13.66 -6.73 2.13
N ILE A 134 -14.73 -7.49 1.87
CA ILE A 134 -15.39 -7.49 0.55
C ILE A 134 -15.86 -6.10 0.17
N ARG A 135 -16.54 -5.38 1.07
CA ARG A 135 -16.98 -3.99 0.79
C ARG A 135 -15.81 -3.05 0.54
N VAL A 136 -14.71 -3.18 1.28
CA VAL A 136 -13.49 -2.38 1.06
C VAL A 136 -12.92 -2.66 -0.34
N ILE A 137 -12.73 -3.93 -0.71
CA ILE A 137 -12.21 -4.30 -2.04
C ILE A 137 -13.18 -3.87 -3.16
N GLN A 138 -14.49 -3.95 -2.94
CA GLN A 138 -15.48 -3.44 -3.89
C GLN A 138 -15.36 -1.92 -4.08
N SER A 139 -15.12 -1.17 -3.00
CA SER A 139 -14.96 0.29 -3.06
C SER A 139 -13.78 0.72 -3.94
N PHE A 140 -12.75 -0.11 -4.11
CA PHE A 140 -11.61 0.17 -5.00
C PHE A 140 -11.99 0.35 -6.47
N LYS A 141 -13.19 -0.08 -6.88
CA LYS A 141 -13.70 0.18 -8.24
C LYS A 141 -14.16 1.61 -8.44
N GLU A 142 -14.67 2.24 -7.40
CA GLU A 142 -15.19 3.62 -7.43
C GLU A 142 -14.10 4.60 -6.98
N SER A 143 -13.40 4.25 -5.90
CA SER A 143 -12.32 5.03 -5.31
C SER A 143 -11.08 4.14 -5.19
N PRO A 144 -10.09 4.28 -6.08
CA PRO A 144 -8.81 3.57 -6.00
C PRO A 144 -8.18 3.61 -4.60
N GLY A 145 -7.49 2.52 -4.24
CA GLY A 145 -6.68 2.49 -3.02
C GLY A 145 -5.50 3.46 -3.08
N GLU A 146 -4.84 3.68 -1.94
CA GLU A 146 -3.79 4.69 -1.81
C GLU A 146 -2.63 4.43 -2.77
N LYS A 147 -2.13 3.19 -2.84
CA LYS A 147 -0.96 2.87 -3.67
C LYS A 147 -1.31 2.80 -5.14
N TYR A 148 -2.52 2.35 -5.48
CA TYR A 148 -2.99 2.41 -6.84
C TYR A 148 -3.20 3.86 -7.31
N SER A 149 -3.66 4.75 -6.43
CA SER A 149 -3.77 6.19 -6.72
C SER A 149 -2.40 6.83 -6.96
N GLU A 150 -1.42 6.56 -6.08
CA GLU A 150 -0.03 7.01 -6.22
C GLU A 150 0.56 6.57 -7.57
N ALA A 151 0.29 5.32 -7.99
CA ALA A 151 0.72 4.79 -9.27
C ALA A 151 0.02 5.45 -10.48
N LEU A 152 -1.27 5.78 -10.38
CA LEU A 152 -2.01 6.47 -11.43
C LEU A 152 -1.54 7.91 -11.62
N GLU A 153 -1.24 8.62 -10.53
CA GLU A 153 -0.65 9.97 -10.57
C GLU A 153 0.75 9.94 -11.20
N ALA A 154 1.57 8.96 -10.81
CA ALA A 154 2.88 8.75 -11.41
C ALA A 154 2.82 8.48 -12.92
N LYS A 155 1.84 7.69 -13.35
CA LYS A 155 1.58 7.44 -14.78
C LYS A 155 1.19 8.72 -15.53
N GLN A 156 0.48 9.65 -14.88
CA GLN A 156 0.10 10.94 -15.49
C GLN A 156 1.28 11.91 -15.57
N THR A 157 2.10 11.97 -14.52
CA THR A 157 3.28 12.83 -14.45
C THR A 157 4.46 12.30 -15.26
N GLY A 158 4.47 10.99 -15.56
CA GLY A 158 5.54 10.32 -16.29
C GLY A 158 6.77 9.99 -15.42
N GLU A 159 6.65 10.14 -14.10
CA GLU A 159 7.73 9.90 -13.15
C GLU A 159 7.18 9.19 -11.91
N TYR A 160 7.88 8.16 -11.45
CA TYR A 160 7.63 7.55 -10.14
C TYR A 160 8.88 7.71 -9.29
N ARG A 161 8.78 8.51 -8.22
CA ARG A 161 9.86 8.67 -7.21
C ARG A 161 11.22 9.03 -7.83
N SER A 162 11.24 9.96 -8.78
CA SER A 162 12.46 10.36 -9.52
C SER A 162 12.96 9.36 -10.57
N ILE A 163 12.15 8.37 -10.94
CA ILE A 163 12.42 7.46 -12.06
C ILE A 163 11.44 7.80 -13.19
N ALA A 164 11.98 8.17 -14.36
CA ALA A 164 11.16 8.43 -15.54
C ALA A 164 10.54 7.13 -16.06
N LEU A 165 9.24 7.17 -16.32
CA LEU A 165 8.48 5.99 -16.72
C LEU A 165 8.41 5.85 -18.23
N LYS A 166 8.60 4.62 -18.69
CA LYS A 166 8.51 4.15 -20.06
C LYS A 166 7.22 3.37 -20.25
N THR A 167 6.61 3.56 -21.43
CA THR A 167 5.45 2.78 -21.86
C THR A 167 5.93 1.63 -22.74
N ASN A 168 5.44 0.42 -22.47
CA ASN A 168 5.76 -0.76 -23.27
C ASN A 168 4.46 -1.40 -23.79
N ALA A 169 4.22 -1.30 -25.10
CA ALA A 169 3.02 -1.80 -25.74
C ALA A 169 2.89 -3.35 -25.75
N LYS A 170 3.94 -4.08 -25.37
CA LYS A 170 3.92 -5.55 -25.27
C LYS A 170 3.44 -6.05 -23.92
N LEU A 171 3.49 -5.20 -22.89
CA LEU A 171 2.91 -5.52 -21.59
C LEU A 171 1.40 -5.38 -21.67
N LYS A 172 0.72 -6.29 -20.98
CA LYS A 172 -0.73 -6.28 -20.85
C LYS A 172 -1.06 -6.08 -19.38
N SER A 173 -1.36 -4.83 -19.02
CA SER A 173 -1.82 -4.48 -17.68
C SER A 173 -3.04 -5.29 -17.24
N ILE A 174 -3.12 -5.54 -15.94
CA ILE A 174 -4.27 -6.16 -15.28
C ILE A 174 -5.49 -5.25 -15.49
N ASN A 175 -6.63 -5.82 -15.89
CA ASN A 175 -7.89 -5.09 -15.87
C ASN A 175 -8.37 -4.92 -14.41
N PRO A 176 -8.39 -3.70 -13.85
CA PRO A 176 -8.68 -3.53 -12.42
C PRO A 176 -10.08 -3.99 -12.05
N GLY A 177 -11.08 -3.66 -12.88
CA GLY A 177 -12.47 -4.05 -12.64
C GLY A 177 -12.67 -5.56 -12.63
N GLN A 178 -12.08 -6.27 -13.62
CA GLN A 178 -12.14 -7.73 -13.69
C GLN A 178 -11.37 -8.42 -12.56
N PHE A 179 -10.20 -7.90 -12.20
CA PHE A 179 -9.39 -8.41 -11.09
C PHE A 179 -10.12 -8.26 -9.76
N LEU A 180 -10.61 -7.05 -9.45
CA LEU A 180 -11.34 -6.78 -8.21
C LEU A 180 -12.64 -7.60 -8.13
N GLN A 181 -13.39 -7.71 -9.24
CA GLN A 181 -14.59 -8.56 -9.25
C GLN A 181 -14.26 -10.04 -9.04
N SER A 182 -13.20 -10.55 -9.70
CA SER A 182 -12.75 -11.92 -9.50
C SER A 182 -12.36 -12.19 -8.05
N LEU A 183 -11.68 -11.24 -7.41
CA LEU A 183 -11.28 -11.35 -6.01
C LEU A 183 -12.50 -11.37 -5.08
N VAL A 184 -13.44 -10.45 -5.27
CA VAL A 184 -14.71 -10.39 -4.53
C VAL A 184 -15.48 -11.70 -4.64
N ASN A 185 -15.66 -12.21 -5.87
CA ASN A 185 -16.36 -13.47 -6.12
C ASN A 185 -15.71 -14.66 -5.39
N ASN A 186 -14.38 -14.66 -5.26
CA ASN A 186 -13.66 -15.71 -4.55
C ASN A 186 -13.84 -15.61 -3.03
N LEU A 187 -13.83 -14.39 -2.49
CA LEU A 187 -14.06 -14.15 -1.06
C LEU A 187 -15.49 -14.52 -0.65
N GLU A 188 -16.48 -14.13 -1.46
CA GLU A 188 -17.89 -14.49 -1.25
C GLU A 188 -18.08 -16.01 -1.23
N LYS A 189 -17.39 -16.76 -2.09
CA LYS A 189 -17.49 -18.24 -2.13
C LYS A 189 -16.90 -18.94 -0.91
N ARG A 190 -15.88 -18.37 -0.25
CA ARG A 190 -15.11 -19.08 0.79
C ARG A 190 -15.72 -19.05 2.18
N LEU A 191 -16.58 -18.08 2.49
CA LEU A 191 -17.14 -17.89 3.84
C LEU A 191 -18.60 -17.38 3.80
N SER A 192 -19.38 -17.78 2.79
CA SER A 192 -20.82 -17.48 2.76
C SER A 192 -21.59 -18.52 3.56
N PHE A 193 -21.96 -18.16 4.80
CA PHE A 193 -23.05 -18.84 5.48
C PHE A 193 -24.37 -18.43 4.81
N GLU A 194 -25.24 -19.39 4.56
CA GLU A 194 -26.62 -19.07 4.17
C GLU A 194 -27.26 -18.20 5.24
N ASP A 195 -28.14 -17.26 4.84
CA ASP A 195 -28.83 -16.34 5.76
C ASP A 195 -29.53 -17.09 6.92
N GLU A 196 -30.06 -18.29 6.64
CA GLU A 196 -30.64 -19.17 7.66
C GLU A 196 -29.62 -19.60 8.74
N THR A 197 -28.38 -19.86 8.34
CA THR A 197 -27.32 -20.26 9.28
C THR A 197 -26.86 -19.09 10.13
N ILE A 198 -26.84 -17.89 9.56
CA ILE A 198 -26.49 -16.66 10.28
C ILE A 198 -27.58 -16.35 11.33
N MET A 199 -28.86 -16.50 10.93
CA MET A 199 -29.98 -16.39 11.86
C MET A 199 -29.88 -17.42 12.98
N ASP A 200 -29.53 -18.66 12.66
CA ASP A 200 -29.37 -19.70 13.68
C ASP A 200 -28.19 -19.41 14.62
N LEU A 201 -27.05 -18.94 14.09
CA LEU A 201 -25.88 -18.54 14.87
C LEU A 201 -26.15 -17.36 15.80
N SER A 202 -27.14 -16.51 15.48
CA SER A 202 -27.52 -15.38 16.34
C SER A 202 -28.01 -15.81 17.73
N ILE A 203 -28.43 -17.07 17.90
CA ILE A 203 -28.80 -17.61 19.21
C ILE A 203 -27.61 -17.68 20.18
N LEU A 204 -26.38 -17.70 19.67
CA LEU A 204 -25.16 -17.71 20.49
C LEU A 204 -24.83 -16.31 21.06
N ASP A 205 -25.54 -15.27 20.61
CA ASP A 205 -25.38 -13.89 21.05
C ASP A 205 -26.41 -13.55 22.14
N GLN A 206 -26.00 -13.68 23.41
CA GLN A 206 -26.86 -13.42 24.57
C GLN A 206 -27.43 -12.00 24.62
N SER A 207 -26.78 -11.02 23.96
CA SER A 207 -27.27 -9.64 23.91
C SER A 207 -28.61 -9.52 23.17
N LYS A 208 -28.92 -10.49 22.31
CA LYS A 208 -30.16 -10.54 21.52
C LYS A 208 -31.28 -11.33 22.20
N TRP A 209 -31.03 -11.88 23.38
CA TRP A 209 -32.02 -12.72 24.07
C TRP A 209 -33.12 -11.87 24.73
N PRO A 210 -34.35 -12.40 24.83
CA PRO A 210 -35.40 -11.75 25.59
C PRO A 210 -35.03 -11.69 27.08
N SER A 211 -35.52 -10.69 27.82
CA SER A 211 -35.14 -10.47 29.23
C SER A 211 -35.46 -11.64 30.18
N LYS A 212 -36.38 -12.54 29.78
CA LYS A 212 -36.74 -13.77 30.49
C LYS A 212 -36.93 -14.90 29.48
N PRO A 213 -35.85 -15.52 29.00
CA PRO A 213 -35.94 -16.60 28.03
C PRO A 213 -36.52 -17.86 28.70
N SER A 214 -37.28 -18.65 27.94
CA SER A 214 -37.66 -20.00 28.37
C SER A 214 -36.42 -20.90 28.46
N ILE A 215 -36.42 -21.91 29.32
CA ILE A 215 -35.34 -22.92 29.38
C ILE A 215 -35.15 -23.66 28.04
N ARG A 216 -36.15 -23.61 27.15
CA ARG A 216 -36.11 -24.17 25.80
C ARG A 216 -35.83 -23.12 24.71
N HIS A 217 -35.37 -21.93 25.08
CA HIS A 217 -35.07 -20.88 24.12
C HIS A 217 -33.92 -21.32 23.21
N GLY A 218 -34.11 -21.21 21.89
CA GLY A 218 -33.05 -21.52 20.92
C GLY A 218 -32.88 -22.99 20.54
N GLU A 219 -33.66 -23.93 21.10
CA GLU A 219 -33.46 -25.38 20.84
C GLU A 219 -33.52 -25.74 19.35
N GLU A 220 -34.44 -25.12 18.59
CA GLU A 220 -34.59 -25.42 17.16
C GLU A 220 -33.41 -24.88 16.34
N GLN A 221 -32.91 -23.69 16.66
CA GLN A 221 -31.70 -23.12 16.08
C GLN A 221 -30.49 -24.01 16.38
N VAL A 222 -30.33 -24.44 17.64
CA VAL A 222 -29.23 -25.30 18.08
C VAL A 222 -29.28 -26.67 17.38
N LYS A 223 -30.46 -27.27 17.21
CA LYS A 223 -30.63 -28.52 16.44
C LYS A 223 -30.20 -28.36 14.98
N ARG A 224 -30.58 -27.25 14.33
CA ARG A 224 -30.17 -26.96 12.95
C ARG A 224 -28.67 -26.77 12.83
N LEU A 225 -28.05 -26.04 13.75
CA LEU A 225 -26.59 -25.89 13.81
C LEU A 225 -25.89 -27.22 14.06
N CYS A 226 -26.36 -28.04 14.99
CA CYS A 226 -25.78 -29.35 15.26
C CYS A 226 -25.85 -30.24 14.03
N LYS A 227 -26.96 -30.23 13.29
CA LYS A 227 -27.07 -30.95 12.02
C LYS A 227 -26.10 -30.42 10.96
N ARG A 228 -25.94 -29.10 10.86
CA ARG A 228 -25.11 -28.44 9.84
C ARG A 228 -23.61 -28.61 10.08
N PHE A 229 -23.19 -28.57 11.34
CA PHE A 229 -21.79 -28.71 11.76
C PHE A 229 -21.46 -30.13 12.26
N ASN A 230 -22.36 -31.09 12.10
CA ASN A 230 -22.20 -32.48 12.53
C ASN A 230 -21.84 -32.63 14.02
N LEU A 231 -22.51 -31.87 14.89
CA LEU A 231 -22.30 -31.84 16.34
C LEU A 231 -23.29 -32.75 17.07
N CYS A 232 -22.96 -33.16 18.30
CA CYS A 232 -23.88 -33.90 19.16
C CYS A 232 -25.00 -32.98 19.70
N THR A 233 -26.22 -33.17 19.17
CA THR A 233 -27.41 -32.38 19.53
C THR A 233 -27.71 -32.40 21.02
N ASP A 234 -27.69 -33.58 21.67
CA ASP A 234 -28.07 -33.69 23.09
C ASP A 234 -27.07 -32.95 23.99
N GLN A 235 -25.77 -33.01 23.66
CA GLN A 235 -24.74 -32.28 24.39
C GLN A 235 -24.88 -30.77 24.21
N ALA A 236 -25.15 -30.30 22.98
CA ALA A 236 -25.34 -28.88 22.71
C ALA A 236 -26.60 -28.31 23.37
N LEU A 237 -27.71 -29.07 23.36
CA LEU A 237 -28.96 -28.66 23.99
C LEU A 237 -28.84 -28.58 25.51
N ASN A 238 -28.21 -29.57 26.15
CA ASN A 238 -27.98 -29.51 27.60
C ASN A 238 -27.05 -28.34 27.96
N GLY A 239 -25.99 -28.12 27.18
CA GLY A 239 -25.11 -26.95 27.39
C GLY A 239 -25.82 -25.60 27.26
N MET A 240 -26.84 -25.49 26.40
CA MET A 240 -27.68 -24.29 26.29
C MET A 240 -28.67 -24.14 27.45
N ARG A 241 -29.21 -25.24 27.97
CA ARG A 241 -30.10 -25.22 29.15
C ARG A 241 -29.35 -24.83 30.42
N ASP A 242 -28.16 -25.40 30.62
CA ASP A 242 -27.27 -25.04 31.75
C ASP A 242 -26.97 -23.53 31.75
N LEU A 243 -26.75 -22.95 30.56
CA LEU A 243 -26.50 -21.51 30.39
C LEU A 243 -27.72 -20.64 30.72
N LEU A 244 -28.93 -21.13 30.45
CA LEU A 244 -30.19 -20.45 30.75
C LEU A 244 -30.56 -20.51 32.23
N GLU A 245 -30.16 -21.58 32.93
CA GLU A 245 -30.36 -21.74 34.37
C GLU A 245 -29.35 -20.93 35.21
N GLU A 246 -28.08 -20.88 34.80
CA GLU A 246 -27.00 -20.14 35.51
C GLU A 246 -26.24 -19.15 34.60
N PRO A 247 -26.80 -17.95 34.32
CA PRO A 247 -26.17 -16.97 33.42
C PRO A 247 -24.83 -16.40 33.93
N SER A 248 -24.54 -16.53 35.22
CA SER A 248 -23.40 -15.92 35.92
C SER A 248 -22.22 -16.88 36.12
N ASN A 249 -22.34 -18.13 35.68
CA ASN A 249 -21.24 -19.08 35.72
C ASN A 249 -20.39 -18.91 34.45
N ASP A 250 -19.37 -18.05 34.54
CA ASP A 250 -18.36 -17.74 33.51
C ASP A 250 -17.47 -18.95 33.13
N LYS A 251 -17.96 -20.18 33.32
CA LYS A 251 -17.27 -21.43 32.98
C LYS A 251 -17.95 -22.11 31.80
N SER A 252 -17.56 -21.67 30.61
CA SER A 252 -16.72 -22.48 29.70
C SER A 252 -17.06 -23.95 29.42
N HIS A 253 -18.27 -24.46 29.71
CA HIS A 253 -18.60 -25.87 29.53
C HIS A 253 -19.77 -26.12 28.59
N GLY A 254 -20.78 -25.26 28.52
CA GLY A 254 -21.90 -25.40 27.58
C GLY A 254 -21.55 -24.85 26.19
N LEU A 255 -21.46 -23.53 26.08
CA LEU A 255 -20.92 -22.83 24.91
C LEU A 255 -19.47 -23.22 24.64
N GLY A 256 -18.66 -23.42 25.67
CA GLY A 256 -17.28 -23.91 25.52
C GLY A 256 -17.21 -25.29 24.87
N ARG A 257 -18.20 -26.19 25.07
CA ARG A 257 -18.25 -27.48 24.34
C ARG A 257 -18.76 -27.31 22.91
N VAL A 258 -19.75 -26.45 22.66
CA VAL A 258 -20.22 -26.18 21.29
C VAL A 258 -19.14 -25.48 20.46
N ILE A 259 -18.46 -24.48 21.04
CA ILE A 259 -17.30 -23.77 20.47
C ILE A 259 -16.12 -24.73 20.32
N HIS A 260 -15.77 -25.53 21.32
CA HIS A 260 -14.66 -26.49 21.22
C HIS A 260 -14.93 -27.60 20.18
N VAL A 261 -16.17 -28.05 19.99
CA VAL A 261 -16.51 -29.02 18.93
C VAL A 261 -16.50 -28.34 17.55
N MET A 262 -16.95 -27.07 17.45
CA MET A 262 -16.79 -26.27 16.23
C MET A 262 -15.31 -25.95 15.91
N GLU A 263 -14.46 -25.77 16.93
CA GLU A 263 -13.00 -25.56 16.81
C GLU A 263 -12.24 -26.85 16.48
N ARG A 264 -12.69 -28.02 16.98
CA ARG A 264 -12.06 -29.34 16.69
C ARG A 264 -12.44 -29.90 15.33
N GLU A 265 -13.70 -29.77 14.91
CA GLU A 265 -14.19 -30.21 13.59
C GLU A 265 -13.97 -29.11 12.52
N GLY A 266 -13.68 -27.88 12.96
CA GLY A 266 -13.19 -26.74 12.16
C GLY A 266 -11.74 -26.89 11.68
N SER A 267 -11.17 -28.10 11.72
CA SER A 267 -10.05 -28.53 10.89
C SER A 267 -10.40 -28.56 9.38
N VAL A 268 -11.27 -27.66 8.93
CA VAL A 268 -11.39 -27.21 7.53
C VAL A 268 -10.39 -26.08 7.26
N PHE A 269 -9.91 -25.39 8.30
CA PHE A 269 -8.65 -24.65 8.23
C PHE A 269 -7.49 -25.64 8.39
N GLY A 270 -7.31 -26.50 7.39
CA GLY A 270 -6.11 -27.32 7.27
C GLY A 270 -4.89 -26.43 7.46
N THR A 271 -4.14 -26.68 8.54
CA THR A 271 -2.71 -26.40 8.66
C THR A 271 -2.23 -25.16 7.90
N LEU A 272 -2.54 -23.97 8.40
CA LEU A 272 -1.65 -22.80 8.22
C LEU A 272 -0.51 -22.80 9.25
N GLU A 273 -0.28 -23.92 9.94
CA GLU A 273 0.88 -24.13 10.82
C GLU A 273 2.18 -24.45 10.06
N GLU A 274 2.17 -24.58 8.73
CA GLU A 274 3.39 -24.70 7.91
C GLU A 274 3.62 -23.54 6.93
N CYS A 275 2.83 -22.48 7.02
CA CYS A 275 3.26 -21.19 6.43
C CYS A 275 3.96 -20.40 7.53
N ASP A 276 5.22 -20.75 7.76
CA ASP A 276 6.19 -19.97 8.53
C ASP A 276 5.86 -18.48 8.43
N ASN A 277 5.77 -17.82 9.60
CA ASN A 277 5.59 -16.38 9.87
C ASN A 277 6.52 -15.42 9.09
N THR A 278 7.28 -15.95 8.13
CA THR A 278 8.17 -15.27 7.21
C THR A 278 7.45 -14.86 5.92
N HIS A 279 6.38 -15.54 5.48
CA HIS A 279 5.90 -15.47 4.08
C HIS A 279 4.95 -14.30 3.75
N ALA A 280 3.97 -13.97 4.59
CA ALA A 280 3.11 -12.79 4.39
C ALA A 280 3.89 -11.48 4.63
N TYR A 281 4.80 -11.51 5.61
CA TYR A 281 5.75 -10.44 5.89
C TYR A 281 6.68 -10.17 4.70
N THR A 282 6.99 -11.16 3.84
CA THR A 282 7.87 -10.95 2.67
C THR A 282 7.25 -10.17 1.53
N LEU A 283 5.93 -10.20 1.31
CA LEU A 283 5.29 -9.46 0.22
C LEU A 283 5.10 -7.99 0.60
N GLU A 284 4.62 -7.74 1.82
CA GLU A 284 4.59 -6.40 2.41
C GLU A 284 6.01 -5.83 2.53
N ARG A 285 7.00 -6.63 2.89
CA ARG A 285 8.41 -6.19 2.93
C ARG A 285 9.07 -6.13 1.55
N ALA A 286 8.64 -6.88 0.54
CA ALA A 286 9.15 -6.74 -0.83
C ALA A 286 8.60 -5.46 -1.46
N ALA A 287 7.31 -5.16 -1.26
CA ALA A 287 6.70 -3.92 -1.69
C ALA A 287 7.20 -2.72 -0.86
N ASN A 288 7.28 -2.82 0.48
CA ASN A 288 7.86 -1.77 1.32
C ASN A 288 9.37 -1.60 1.14
N SER A 289 10.11 -2.64 0.74
CA SER A 289 11.54 -2.52 0.41
C SER A 289 11.79 -1.89 -0.97
N LEU A 290 10.82 -2.01 -1.89
CA LEU A 290 10.78 -1.20 -3.11
C LEU A 290 10.38 0.25 -2.80
N LEU A 291 9.74 0.52 -1.66
CA LEU A 291 9.18 1.82 -1.33
C LEU A 291 9.86 2.58 -0.16
N THR A 292 10.72 2.01 0.68
CA THR A 292 11.52 2.72 1.71
C THR A 292 12.65 1.82 2.28
N LYS A 293 13.79 2.39 2.71
CA LYS A 293 14.99 1.70 3.29
C LYS A 293 15.01 1.84 4.83
N PRO A 294 15.86 1.13 5.61
CA PRO A 294 16.16 -0.31 5.68
C PRO A 294 16.10 -0.92 7.12
N ALA A 295 15.88 -2.24 7.27
CA ALA A 295 16.68 -3.18 8.11
C ALA A 295 15.99 -4.54 8.40
N ALA A 296 16.83 -5.59 8.51
CA ALA A 296 16.74 -6.84 9.30
C ALA A 296 16.13 -8.17 8.77
N GLN A 297 16.97 -8.95 8.06
CA GLN A 297 17.13 -10.44 8.16
C GLN A 297 15.98 -11.42 7.79
N GLY A 298 16.37 -12.54 7.15
CA GLY A 298 15.62 -13.82 7.12
C GLY A 298 15.17 -14.37 5.74
N LYS A 299 16.04 -15.18 5.10
CA LYS A 299 15.85 -16.42 4.27
C LYS A 299 14.67 -16.58 3.23
N PRO A 300 14.71 -17.59 2.33
CA PRO A 300 14.44 -17.44 0.88
C PRO A 300 12.96 -17.55 0.46
N ILE A 301 12.64 -16.95 -0.68
CA ILE A 301 11.31 -16.98 -1.32
C ILE A 301 11.28 -18.13 -2.33
N PHE A 302 10.34 -19.05 -2.13
CA PHE A 302 9.68 -19.80 -3.20
C PHE A 302 8.17 -19.58 -3.06
N ILE A 303 7.43 -19.90 -4.12
CA ILE A 303 5.95 -19.97 -4.22
C ILE A 303 5.31 -18.74 -4.88
N LEU A 304 5.30 -18.78 -6.22
CA LEU A 304 4.25 -18.18 -7.07
C LEU A 304 3.28 -19.26 -7.58
N GLU A 305 3.31 -20.46 -6.99
CA GLU A 305 2.66 -21.65 -7.55
C GLU A 305 1.37 -22.09 -6.82
N VAL A 306 1.02 -21.51 -5.66
CA VAL A 306 -0.09 -22.03 -4.83
C VAL A 306 -1.36 -21.15 -4.86
N LEU A 307 -1.30 -19.89 -5.33
CA LEU A 307 -2.49 -19.02 -5.39
C LEU A 307 -3.09 -18.84 -6.79
N LEU A 308 -2.42 -19.28 -7.86
CA LEU A 308 -2.87 -19.13 -9.25
C LEU A 308 -3.19 -20.45 -9.96
N VAL A 309 -3.09 -21.61 -9.29
CA VAL A 309 -3.55 -22.89 -9.86
C VAL A 309 -5.05 -23.06 -9.63
N GLY A 310 -5.81 -22.12 -10.16
CA GLY A 310 -7.22 -22.25 -10.48
C GLY A 310 -7.36 -21.90 -11.95
N LYS A 311 -7.22 -22.91 -12.82
CA LYS A 311 -7.27 -22.83 -14.29
C LYS A 311 -8.18 -21.69 -14.77
N ILE A 312 -7.58 -20.65 -15.34
CA ILE A 312 -8.25 -19.79 -16.31
C ILE A 312 -8.27 -20.61 -17.61
N ASN A 313 -9.43 -21.17 -17.93
CA ASN A 313 -9.84 -21.49 -19.30
C ASN A 313 -10.97 -20.54 -19.66
#